data_AF-A0A9X1WNA7-F1
#
_entry.id   AF-A0A9X1WNA7-F1
#
_cell.length_a   1.000
_cell.length_b   1.000
_cell.length_c   1.000
_cell.angle_alpha   90.00
_cell.angle_beta   90.00
_cell.angle_gamma   90.00
#
_symmetry.space_group_name_H-M   'P 1'
#
loop_
_entity.id
_entity.type
_entity.pdbx_description
1 polymer ?
#
loop_
_entity_poly.entity_id
_entity_poly.type
_entity_poly.pdbx_seq_one_letter_code
_entity_poly.pdbx_strand_id
1 'polypeptide(L)'
;MMSRSAVINNFYTLHNDWRNMGIGLSMDWAPFQIDANMGWTAAMQEMLLYSEPGLMRLLPALPDRWIRGRVHGMLACGSIEVDVDWNRKGGTLSVRLMSAAIDQPVTMELPQGCSILETPAPSVDRDVDSSAPVTPDGRRLQVLLKAGEPLVKTMSFV
;
A
#
# COMPACT_ATOMS: atom_id res chain seq x y z
N MET A 1 17.02 -9.08 -12.58
CA MET A 1 18.25 -9.83 -12.93
C MET A 1 18.86 -10.50 -11.70
N MET A 2 19.11 -9.79 -10.59
CA MET A 2 19.61 -10.38 -9.33
C MET A 2 18.71 -11.45 -8.70
N SER A 3 17.39 -11.28 -8.69
CA SER A 3 16.49 -12.32 -8.16
C SER A 3 16.61 -13.64 -8.91
N ARG A 4 16.97 -13.62 -10.19
CA ARG A 4 17.09 -14.84 -10.99
C ARG A 4 18.39 -15.61 -10.69
N SER A 5 19.46 -14.94 -10.27
CA SER A 5 20.70 -15.60 -9.85
C SER A 5 20.62 -16.15 -8.43
N ALA A 6 19.98 -15.42 -7.53
CA ALA A 6 20.00 -15.71 -6.09
C ALA A 6 18.77 -16.44 -5.52
N VAL A 7 17.66 -16.58 -6.27
CA VAL A 7 16.43 -17.24 -5.76
C VAL A 7 16.31 -18.67 -6.30
N ILE A 8 16.18 -19.65 -5.42
CA ILE A 8 15.95 -21.05 -5.81
C ILE A 8 14.45 -21.37 -5.96
N ASN A 9 14.12 -22.56 -6.47
CA ASN A 9 12.74 -22.91 -6.88
C ASN A 9 11.72 -22.94 -5.72
N ASN A 10 12.20 -23.04 -4.48
CA ASN A 10 11.38 -22.95 -3.25
C ASN A 10 11.37 -21.53 -2.65
N PHE A 11 11.74 -20.51 -3.43
CA PHE A 11 11.77 -19.10 -3.06
C PHE A 11 12.75 -18.69 -1.96
N TYR A 12 13.63 -19.57 -1.50
CA TYR A 12 14.73 -19.14 -0.64
C TYR A 12 15.75 -18.32 -1.42
N THR A 13 16.26 -17.27 -0.77
CA THR A 13 17.34 -16.44 -1.28
C THR A 13 18.69 -16.94 -0.80
N LEU A 14 19.65 -16.96 -1.70
CA LEU A 14 21.04 -17.31 -1.47
C LEU A 14 21.89 -16.04 -1.50
N HIS A 15 22.99 -16.03 -0.75
CA HIS A 15 23.90 -14.88 -0.68
C HIS A 15 24.60 -14.56 -2.03
N ASN A 16 24.74 -15.55 -2.91
CA ASN A 16 25.60 -15.47 -4.09
C ASN A 16 24.97 -16.08 -5.34
N ASP A 17 25.64 -15.92 -6.48
CA ASP A 17 25.17 -16.40 -7.78
C ASP A 17 25.43 -17.90 -7.96
N TRP A 18 24.57 -18.71 -7.35
CA TRP A 18 24.60 -20.17 -7.49
C TRP A 18 24.43 -20.64 -8.95
N ARG A 19 23.78 -19.85 -9.81
CA ARG A 19 23.53 -20.21 -11.22
C ARG A 19 24.63 -19.78 -12.17
N ASN A 20 25.70 -19.18 -11.66
CA ASN A 20 26.83 -18.70 -12.44
C ASN A 20 26.40 -17.83 -13.64
N MET A 21 25.46 -16.91 -13.42
CA MET A 21 25.00 -15.95 -14.42
C MET A 21 25.91 -14.70 -14.53
N GLY A 22 27.03 -14.67 -13.80
CA GLY A 22 27.98 -13.56 -13.80
C GLY A 22 27.52 -12.35 -12.99
N ILE A 23 26.58 -12.53 -12.05
CA ILE A 23 25.97 -11.44 -11.28
C ILE A 23 26.32 -11.64 -9.79
N GLY A 24 27.46 -11.10 -9.34
CA GLY A 24 27.90 -11.13 -7.93
C GLY A 24 29.07 -12.08 -7.70
N LEU A 25 29.17 -12.62 -6.48
CA LEU A 25 30.23 -13.58 -6.12
C LEU A 25 29.89 -14.97 -6.66
N SER A 26 30.85 -15.63 -7.31
CA SER A 26 30.77 -17.03 -7.70
C SER A 26 31.52 -17.87 -6.68
N MET A 27 30.80 -18.64 -5.87
CA MET A 27 31.37 -19.60 -4.90
C MET A 27 30.61 -20.92 -5.02
N ASP A 28 31.31 -22.04 -4.88
CA ASP A 28 30.75 -23.39 -5.05
C ASP A 28 29.64 -23.72 -4.03
N TRP A 29 29.67 -23.06 -2.88
CA TRP A 29 28.65 -23.17 -1.85
C TRP A 29 27.91 -21.84 -1.71
N ALA A 30 26.58 -21.91 -1.71
CA ALA A 30 25.71 -20.75 -1.60
C ALA A 30 24.87 -20.81 -0.31
N PRO A 31 25.25 -20.07 0.74
CA PRO A 31 24.50 -20.09 1.99
C PRO A 31 23.15 -19.39 1.82
N PHE A 32 22.14 -19.92 2.53
CA PHE A 32 20.84 -19.31 2.67
C PHE A 32 20.95 -17.96 3.39
N GLN A 33 20.26 -16.94 2.88
CA GLN A 33 20.20 -15.62 3.49
C GLN A 33 18.75 -15.14 3.57
N ILE A 34 18.26 -14.90 4.79
CA ILE A 34 16.84 -14.60 5.05
C ILE A 34 16.47 -13.12 4.88
N ASP A 35 17.46 -12.23 4.99
CA ASP A 35 17.29 -10.78 4.88
C ASP A 35 16.65 -10.36 3.54
N ALA A 36 17.07 -10.98 2.43
CA ALA A 36 16.51 -10.72 1.12
C ALA A 36 15.06 -11.20 1.06
N ASN A 37 14.72 -12.39 1.58
CA ASN A 37 13.33 -12.84 1.69
C ASN A 37 12.44 -11.84 2.45
N MET A 38 12.93 -11.30 3.58
CA MET A 38 12.22 -10.27 4.34
C MET A 38 12.11 -8.95 3.55
N GLY A 39 13.18 -8.53 2.88
CA GLY A 39 13.21 -7.33 2.05
C GLY A 39 12.26 -7.41 0.85
N TRP A 40 12.13 -8.57 0.21
CA TRP A 40 11.14 -8.79 -0.86
C TRP A 40 9.71 -8.62 -0.35
N THR A 41 9.42 -9.13 0.84
CA THR A 41 8.09 -9.01 1.46
C THR A 41 7.78 -7.56 1.83
N ALA A 42 8.74 -6.86 2.43
CA ALA A 42 8.63 -5.44 2.76
C ALA A 42 8.43 -4.58 1.50
N ALA A 43 9.19 -4.83 0.44
CA ALA A 43 9.03 -4.12 -0.84
C ALA A 43 7.64 -4.37 -1.46
N MET A 44 7.12 -5.60 -1.39
CA MET A 44 5.76 -5.91 -1.82
C MET A 44 4.71 -5.16 -1.01
N GLN A 45 4.90 -5.03 0.31
CA GLN A 45 4.02 -4.26 1.17
C GLN A 45 4.08 -2.76 0.82
N GLU A 46 5.27 -2.17 0.68
CA GLU A 46 5.43 -0.74 0.35
C GLU A 46 4.90 -0.37 -1.05
N MET A 47 4.93 -1.30 -2.01
CA MET A 47 4.30 -1.09 -3.32
C MET A 47 2.79 -0.93 -3.23
N LEU A 48 2.15 -1.57 -2.24
CA LEU A 48 0.70 -1.56 -2.03
C LEU A 48 0.26 -0.48 -1.05
N LEU A 49 1.05 -0.26 0.02
CA LEU A 49 0.78 0.70 1.07
C LEU A 49 2.10 1.25 1.59
N TYR A 50 2.30 2.54 1.42
CA TYR A 50 3.39 3.26 2.08
C TYR A 50 2.81 4.10 3.21
N SER A 51 3.43 4.09 4.39
CA SER A 51 3.00 4.92 5.51
C SER A 51 4.16 5.52 6.26
N GLU A 52 4.01 6.77 6.64
CA GLU A 52 4.82 7.48 7.62
C GLU A 52 3.90 8.17 8.63
N PRO A 53 4.38 8.66 9.78
CA PRO A 53 3.52 9.30 10.76
C PRO A 53 2.67 10.45 10.15
N GLY A 54 1.35 10.28 10.12
CA GLY A 54 0.40 11.27 9.60
C GLY A 54 0.18 11.25 8.08
N LEU A 55 0.90 10.43 7.31
CA LEU A 55 0.73 10.28 5.86
C LEU A 55 0.65 8.81 5.45
N MET A 56 -0.29 8.52 4.56
CA MET A 56 -0.47 7.21 3.94
C MET A 56 -0.60 7.38 2.43
N ARG A 57 0.16 6.61 1.66
CA ARG A 57 0.02 6.53 0.20
C ARG A 57 -0.54 5.18 -0.19
N LEU A 58 -1.65 5.20 -0.91
CA LEU A 58 -2.34 4.01 -1.38
C LEU A 58 -1.83 3.62 -2.76
N LEU A 59 -1.48 2.34 -2.92
CA LEU A 59 -1.04 1.74 -4.18
C LEU A 59 0.05 2.57 -4.91
N PRO A 60 1.10 3.05 -4.21
CA PRO A 60 2.06 4.01 -4.76
C PRO A 60 2.83 3.45 -5.97
N ALA A 61 3.04 2.13 -6.02
CA ALA A 61 3.80 1.47 -7.07
C ALA A 61 3.13 0.15 -7.51
N LEU A 62 1.80 0.15 -7.62
CA LEU A 62 1.05 -1.00 -8.10
C LEU A 62 1.46 -1.38 -9.55
N PRO A 63 1.95 -2.60 -9.80
CA PRO A 63 2.32 -3.03 -11.14
C PRO A 63 1.14 -3.03 -12.10
N ASP A 64 1.34 -2.58 -13.35
CA ASP A 64 0.26 -2.51 -14.36
C ASP A 64 -0.43 -3.84 -14.64
N ARG A 65 0.30 -4.95 -14.48
CA ARG A 65 -0.22 -6.31 -14.64
C ARG A 65 -1.24 -6.72 -13.57
N TRP A 66 -1.27 -6.06 -12.40
CA TRP A 66 -2.21 -6.35 -11.32
C TRP A 66 -3.51 -5.57 -11.53
N ILE A 67 -4.27 -6.00 -12.54
CA ILE A 67 -5.52 -5.36 -12.97
C ILE A 67 -6.57 -5.34 -11.85
N ARG A 68 -6.64 -6.41 -11.06
CA ARG A 68 -7.54 -6.54 -9.91
C ARG A 68 -6.83 -7.23 -8.76
N GLY A 69 -7.17 -6.87 -7.54
CA GLY A 69 -6.62 -7.51 -6.35
C GLY A 69 -7.19 -6.91 -5.08
N ARG A 70 -6.86 -7.56 -3.96
CA ARG A 70 -7.24 -7.10 -2.63
C ARG A 70 -6.17 -7.48 -1.62
N VAL A 71 -5.98 -6.63 -0.64
CA VAL A 71 -5.07 -6.84 0.49
C VAL A 71 -5.78 -6.37 1.75
N HIS A 72 -5.68 -7.16 2.83
CA HIS A 72 -6.39 -6.92 4.09
C HIS A 72 -5.43 -7.04 5.26
N GLY A 73 -5.73 -6.33 6.35
CA GLY A 73 -4.98 -6.39 7.59
C GLY A 73 -3.59 -5.77 7.50
N MET A 74 -3.35 -4.85 6.56
CA MET A 74 -2.10 -4.10 6.55
C MET A 74 -2.09 -3.11 7.71
N LEU A 75 -0.94 -2.95 8.35
CA LEU A 75 -0.76 -1.98 9.42
C LEU A 75 0.05 -0.79 8.92
N ALA A 76 -0.50 0.41 9.11
CA ALA A 76 0.18 1.68 8.89
C ALA A 76 0.63 2.32 10.21
N CYS A 77 1.57 3.26 10.11
CA CYS A 77 2.00 4.07 11.24
C CYS A 77 0.81 4.72 11.96
N GLY A 78 0.81 4.68 13.30
CA GLY A 78 -0.30 5.18 14.12
C GLY A 78 -1.31 4.11 14.56
N SER A 79 -1.01 2.82 14.38
CA SER A 79 -1.92 1.71 14.70
C SER A 79 -3.23 1.77 13.89
N ILE A 80 -3.06 1.96 12.58
CA ILE A 80 -4.17 2.03 11.63
C ILE A 80 -4.16 0.73 10.82
N GLU A 81 -5.27 0.01 10.85
CA GLU A 81 -5.51 -1.13 9.97
C GLU A 81 -6.09 -0.65 8.64
N VAL A 82 -5.55 -1.19 7.56
CA VAL A 82 -5.84 -0.78 6.19
C VAL A 82 -6.19 -2.00 5.35
N ASP A 83 -7.40 -1.97 4.78
CA ASP A 83 -7.86 -2.89 3.76
C ASP A 83 -8.00 -2.14 2.44
N VAL A 84 -7.48 -2.71 1.35
CA VAL A 84 -7.54 -2.12 0.01
C VAL A 84 -8.03 -3.16 -0.99
N ASP A 85 -9.04 -2.79 -1.77
CA ASP A 85 -9.55 -3.56 -2.91
C ASP A 85 -9.49 -2.69 -4.16
N TRP A 86 -8.90 -3.19 -5.24
CA TRP A 86 -8.75 -2.43 -6.47
C TRP A 86 -9.15 -3.24 -7.69
N ASN A 87 -9.74 -2.54 -8.66
CA ASN A 87 -10.06 -3.05 -9.98
C ASN A 87 -9.85 -1.94 -11.01
N ARG A 88 -8.69 -1.92 -11.66
CA ARG A 88 -8.34 -0.91 -12.68
C ARG A 88 -9.23 -1.04 -13.92
N LYS A 89 -9.60 -2.26 -14.33
CA LYS A 89 -10.48 -2.46 -15.50
C LYS A 89 -11.91 -2.00 -15.22
N GLY A 90 -12.37 -2.14 -13.97
CA GLY A 90 -13.66 -1.63 -13.50
C GLY A 90 -13.61 -0.20 -12.94
N GLY A 91 -12.45 0.46 -13.00
CA GLY A 91 -12.27 1.82 -12.51
C GLY A 91 -12.61 2.01 -11.03
N THR A 92 -12.45 1.00 -10.17
CA THR A 92 -12.88 1.06 -8.75
C THR A 92 -11.70 0.84 -7.79
N LEU A 93 -11.65 1.64 -6.74
CA LEU A 93 -10.75 1.50 -5.60
C LEU A 93 -11.58 1.65 -4.32
N SER A 94 -11.55 0.66 -3.44
CA SER A 94 -12.21 0.70 -2.13
C SER A 94 -11.14 0.59 -1.04
N VAL A 95 -11.20 1.48 -0.07
CA VAL A 95 -10.28 1.49 1.06
C VAL A 95 -11.08 1.58 2.35
N ARG A 96 -10.72 0.72 3.29
CA ARG A 96 -11.23 0.75 4.67
C ARG A 96 -10.07 1.01 5.61
N LEU A 97 -10.25 2.01 6.46
CA LEU A 97 -9.29 2.46 7.46
C LEU A 97 -9.92 2.31 8.84
N MET A 98 -9.18 1.75 9.79
CA MET A 98 -9.62 1.65 11.18
C MET A 98 -8.50 2.07 12.11
N SER A 99 -8.72 3.11 12.90
CA SER A 99 -7.80 3.49 13.97
C SER A 99 -8.10 2.65 15.20
N ALA A 100 -7.09 1.96 15.74
CA ALA A 100 -7.32 1.01 16.83
C ALA A 100 -7.65 1.68 18.18
N ALA A 101 -7.03 2.83 18.49
CA ALA A 101 -7.05 3.35 19.87
C ALA A 101 -7.18 4.87 20.00
N ILE A 102 -6.90 5.65 18.95
CA ILE A 102 -6.78 7.11 19.07
C ILE A 102 -7.49 7.78 17.90
N ASP A 103 -8.16 8.89 18.18
CA ASP A 103 -8.61 9.81 17.15
C ASP A 103 -7.40 10.50 16.55
N GLN A 104 -7.18 10.33 15.24
CA GLN A 104 -6.00 10.89 14.59
C GLN A 104 -6.30 11.40 13.18
N PRO A 105 -5.82 12.60 12.84
CA PRO A 105 -5.87 13.08 11.47
C PRO A 105 -4.80 12.36 10.65
N VAL A 106 -5.19 11.89 9.47
CA VAL A 106 -4.31 11.20 8.54
C VAL A 106 -4.48 11.81 7.17
N THR A 107 -3.37 12.09 6.50
CA THR A 107 -3.37 12.47 5.10
C THR A 107 -3.27 11.22 4.24
N MET A 108 -4.25 10.99 3.39
CA MET A 108 -4.30 9.88 2.45
C MET A 108 -3.99 10.39 1.04
N GLU A 109 -2.97 9.84 0.41
CA GLU A 109 -2.59 10.12 -0.97
C GLU A 109 -3.09 9.01 -1.89
N LEU A 110 -3.88 9.40 -2.90
CA LEU A 110 -4.45 8.50 -3.91
C LEU A 110 -3.41 8.14 -4.98
N PRO A 111 -3.52 6.95 -5.61
CA PRO A 111 -2.68 6.59 -6.73
C PRO A 111 -2.94 7.51 -7.94
N GLN A 112 -1.98 7.55 -8.86
CA GLN A 112 -2.08 8.38 -10.05
C GLN A 112 -3.31 8.01 -10.90
N GLY A 113 -4.09 9.00 -11.31
CA GLY A 113 -5.30 8.80 -12.10
C GLY A 113 -6.53 8.43 -11.26
N CYS A 114 -6.46 8.39 -9.93
CA CYS A 114 -7.66 8.25 -9.11
C CYS A 114 -8.30 9.60 -8.78
N SER A 115 -9.61 9.68 -8.93
CA SER A 115 -10.45 10.75 -8.39
C SER A 115 -11.50 10.17 -7.46
N ILE A 116 -11.94 10.97 -6.49
CA ILE A 116 -12.97 10.55 -5.54
C ILE A 116 -14.30 10.53 -6.27
N LEU A 117 -15.02 9.42 -6.18
CA LEU A 117 -16.46 9.44 -6.44
C LEU A 117 -17.11 9.94 -5.15
N GLU A 118 -17.83 11.06 -5.20
CA GLU A 118 -18.67 11.46 -4.07
C GLU A 118 -19.62 10.32 -3.75
N THR A 119 -19.45 9.67 -2.61
CA THR A 119 -20.45 8.76 -2.08
C THR A 119 -21.64 9.60 -1.62
N PRO A 120 -22.90 9.25 -1.93
CA PRO A 120 -24.05 9.85 -1.25
C PRO A 120 -23.91 9.50 0.23
N ALA A 121 -23.85 10.53 1.08
CA ALA A 121 -23.63 10.42 2.51
C ALA A 121 -24.58 9.40 3.18
N PRO A 122 -24.11 8.57 4.13
CA PRO A 122 -24.97 8.21 5.24
C PRO A 122 -25.01 9.44 6.16
N SER A 123 -26.23 9.89 6.45
CA SER A 123 -26.54 11.01 7.34
C SER A 123 -25.94 10.82 8.74
N VAL A 124 -24.80 11.46 9.01
CA VAL A 124 -24.31 11.76 10.37
C VAL A 124 -23.66 13.15 10.33
N ASP A 125 -23.95 13.92 11.38
CA ASP A 125 -23.86 15.37 11.53
C ASP A 125 -22.76 16.12 10.77
N ARG A 126 -23.22 17.20 10.14
CA ARG A 126 -22.41 18.31 9.65
C ARG A 126 -21.69 18.95 10.83
N ASP A 127 -20.42 18.59 11.02
CA ASP A 127 -19.38 19.44 11.63
C ASP A 127 -18.00 18.81 11.38
N VAL A 128 -17.70 18.55 10.10
CA VAL A 128 -16.31 18.41 9.65
C VAL A 128 -16.10 19.51 8.63
N ASP A 129 -15.35 20.51 9.05
CA ASP A 129 -14.96 21.67 8.28
C ASP A 129 -14.49 21.23 6.88
N SER A 130 -15.28 21.58 5.86
CA SER A 130 -15.01 21.32 4.45
C SER A 130 -13.87 22.19 3.91
N SER A 131 -12.94 22.62 4.76
CA SER A 131 -11.88 23.59 4.47
C SER A 131 -10.47 22.98 4.42
N ALA A 132 -10.33 21.66 4.59
CA ALA A 132 -9.02 21.02 4.45
C ALA A 132 -8.43 21.33 3.06
N PRO A 133 -7.22 21.90 2.97
CA PRO A 133 -6.67 22.35 1.70
C PRO A 133 -6.40 21.14 0.82
N VAL A 134 -7.31 20.89 -0.12
CA VAL A 134 -7.04 20.05 -1.29
C VAL A 134 -5.85 20.69 -1.98
N THR A 135 -4.67 20.04 -1.90
CA THR A 135 -3.52 20.46 -2.69
C THR A 135 -3.94 20.46 -4.17
N PRO A 136 -3.51 21.41 -5.02
CA PRO A 136 -4.11 21.67 -6.35
C PRO A 136 -4.27 20.46 -7.28
N ASP A 137 -3.56 19.36 -7.02
CA ASP A 137 -3.62 18.10 -7.77
C ASP A 137 -4.81 17.18 -7.42
N GLY A 138 -5.62 17.48 -6.39
CA GLY A 138 -6.78 16.65 -6.02
C GLY A 138 -6.45 15.24 -5.47
N ARG A 139 -5.17 14.94 -5.26
CA ARG A 139 -4.67 13.60 -4.88
C ARG A 139 -4.56 13.34 -3.38
N ARG A 140 -4.54 14.39 -2.56
CA ARG A 140 -4.37 14.28 -1.10
C ARG A 140 -5.67 14.62 -0.39
N LEU A 141 -6.06 13.73 0.51
CA LEU A 141 -7.26 13.84 1.33
C LEU A 141 -6.86 13.82 2.79
N GLN A 142 -7.17 14.88 3.51
CA GLN A 142 -7.07 14.86 4.95
C GLN A 142 -8.34 14.24 5.52
N VAL A 143 -8.19 13.23 6.37
CA VAL A 143 -9.32 12.58 7.02
C VAL A 143 -9.05 12.40 8.49
N LEU A 144 -10.07 12.66 9.32
CA LEU A 144 -10.03 12.35 10.74
C LEU A 144 -10.54 10.93 10.95
N LEU A 145 -9.67 10.04 11.42
CA LEU A 145 -10.05 8.70 11.84
C LEU A 145 -10.45 8.75 13.32
N LYS A 146 -11.65 8.29 13.64
CA LYS A 146 -12.09 8.10 15.02
C LYS A 146 -11.68 6.71 15.51
N ALA A 147 -11.32 6.61 16.79
CA ALA A 147 -10.93 5.37 17.43
C ALA A 147 -12.07 4.34 17.37
N GLY A 148 -11.78 3.14 16.87
CA GLY A 148 -12.73 2.03 16.79
C GLY A 148 -13.81 2.15 15.71
N GLU A 149 -13.91 3.27 14.99
CA GLU A 149 -14.88 3.45 13.91
C GLU A 149 -14.22 3.24 12.54
N PRO A 150 -14.68 2.26 11.73
CA PRO A 150 -14.12 2.05 10.40
C PRO A 150 -14.59 3.14 9.45
N LEU A 151 -13.64 3.81 8.80
CA LEU A 151 -13.91 4.70 7.68
C LEU A 151 -13.77 3.92 6.38
N VAL A 152 -14.83 3.93 5.56
CA VAL A 152 -14.80 3.36 4.21
C VAL A 152 -14.88 4.48 3.18
N LYS A 153 -13.98 4.46 2.19
CA LYS A 153 -13.97 5.36 1.04
C LYS A 153 -13.89 4.58 -0.26
N THR A 154 -14.69 4.98 -1.23
CA THR A 154 -14.66 4.45 -2.59
C THR A 154 -14.25 5.54 -3.56
N MET A 155 -13.29 5.22 -4.41
CA MET A 155 -12.70 6.11 -5.41
C MET A 155 -12.75 5.42 -6.77
N SER A 156 -12.59 6.21 -7.84
CA SER A 156 -12.50 5.68 -9.18
C SER A 156 -11.17 5.99 -9.83
N PHE A 157 -10.63 4.98 -10.53
CA PHE A 157 -9.57 5.21 -11.50
C PHE A 157 -10.20 5.86 -12.74
N VAL A 158 -9.65 6.98 -13.16
CA VAL A 158 -9.95 7.75 -14.38
C VAL A 158 -9.11 7.22 -15.54
#